data_AF-A0A9E5T5Y0-F1
#
_entry.id   AF-A0A9E5T5Y0-F1
#
_cell.length_a   1.000
_cell.length_b   1.000
_cell.length_c   1.000
_cell.angle_alpha   90.00
_cell.angle_beta   90.00
_cell.angle_gamma   90.00
#
_symmetry.space_group_name_H-M   'P 1'
#
loop_
_entity.id
_entity.type
_entity.pdbx_description
1 polymer ?
#
loop_
_entity_poly.entity_id
_entity_poly.type
_entity_poly.pdbx_seq_one_letter_code
_entity_poly.pdbx_strand_id
1 'polypeptide(L)'
;LVAIWAVRLAGHILWRNWGEPEDRRYRAMREKREPGFWWKSLGVVFLLQAVIAWIVSLPVLGGVGSTTALSWLDGLGAILWLLGFGFESVADFQLGRFLGQPDRGAAVMDRGLWRYSRHPN
;
A
#
# COMPACT_ATOMS: atom_id res chain seq x y z
N LEU A 1 -1.83 15.33 2.75
CA LEU A 1 -0.88 14.30 2.27
C LEU A 1 -1.37 12.89 2.60
N VAL A 2 -1.51 12.52 3.89
CA VAL A 2 -1.98 11.18 4.31
C VAL A 2 -3.31 10.76 3.65
N ALA A 3 -4.34 11.61 3.71
CA ALA A 3 -5.65 11.30 3.13
C ALA A 3 -5.59 11.07 1.61
N ILE A 4 -4.78 11.87 0.89
CA ILE A 4 -4.61 11.75 -0.56
C ILE A 4 -4.00 10.39 -0.91
N TRP A 5 -2.91 10.02 -0.22
CA TRP A 5 -2.28 8.71 -0.39
C TRP A 5 -3.23 7.56 -0.03
N ALA A 6 -3.92 7.65 1.10
CA ALA A 6 -4.84 6.60 1.56
C ALA A 6 -6.00 6.37 0.58
N VAL A 7 -6.64 7.43 0.09
CA VAL A 7 -7.73 7.33 -0.90
C VAL A 7 -7.23 6.72 -2.20
N ARG A 8 -6.06 7.16 -2.69
CA ARG A 8 -5.44 6.62 -3.90
C ARG A 8 -5.12 5.14 -3.75
N LEU A 9 -4.49 4.74 -2.64
CA LEU A 9 -4.13 3.34 -2.39
C LEU A 9 -5.37 2.46 -2.26
N ALA A 10 -6.38 2.92 -1.50
CA ALA A 10 -7.64 2.21 -1.35
C ALA A 10 -8.34 2.03 -2.71
N GLY A 11 -8.41 3.09 -3.52
CA GLY A 11 -8.97 3.02 -4.88
C GLY A 11 -8.21 2.07 -5.79
N HIS A 12 -6.88 2.09 -5.75
CA HIS A 12 -6.04 1.18 -6.54
C HIS A 12 -6.25 -0.29 -6.16
N ILE A 13 -6.20 -0.62 -4.86
CA ILE A 13 -6.43 -1.98 -4.37
C ILE A 13 -7.85 -2.45 -4.70
N LEU A 14 -8.84 -1.56 -4.52
CA LEU A 14 -10.22 -1.87 -4.81
C LEU A 14 -10.40 -2.22 -6.29
N TRP A 15 -9.90 -1.36 -7.19
CA TRP A 15 -9.99 -1.59 -8.63
C TRP A 15 -9.28 -2.88 -9.06
N ARG A 16 -8.09 -3.15 -8.52
CA ARG A 16 -7.30 -4.34 -8.87
C ARG A 16 -7.94 -5.65 -8.38
N ASN A 17 -8.57 -5.63 -7.22
CA ASN A 17 -9.11 -6.83 -6.60
C ASN A 17 -10.63 -7.00 -6.82
N TRP A 18 -11.26 -6.08 -7.56
CA TRP A 18 -12.71 -6.13 -7.77
C TRP A 18 -13.08 -7.35 -8.62
N GLY A 19 -13.86 -8.28 -8.05
CA GLY A 19 -14.32 -9.49 -8.75
C GLY A 19 -13.30 -10.63 -8.84
N GLU A 20 -12.10 -10.46 -8.25
CA GLU A 20 -11.11 -11.53 -8.16
C GLU A 20 -11.43 -12.48 -6.99
N PRO A 21 -11.20 -13.81 -7.13
CA PRO A 21 -11.40 -14.76 -6.06
C PRO A 21 -10.41 -14.50 -4.91
N GLU A 22 -10.72 -15.01 -3.72
CA GLU A 22 -9.87 -14.88 -2.54
C GLU A 22 -8.41 -15.25 -2.86
N ASP A 23 -7.48 -14.34 -2.55
CA ASP A 23 -6.06 -14.57 -2.78
C ASP A 23 -5.63 -15.89 -2.11
N ARG A 24 -4.89 -16.69 -2.86
CA ARG A 24 -4.38 -18.00 -2.46
C ARG A 24 -3.63 -17.95 -1.12
N ARG A 25 -3.01 -16.81 -0.79
CA ARG A 25 -2.36 -16.62 0.52
C ARG A 25 -3.34 -16.63 1.69
N TYR A 26 -4.50 -15.98 1.55
CA TYR A 26 -5.53 -15.96 2.59
C TYR A 26 -6.23 -17.31 2.72
N ARG A 27 -6.49 -17.99 1.60
CA ARG A 27 -6.98 -19.38 1.60
C ARG A 27 -6.03 -20.33 2.34
N ALA A 28 -4.74 -20.31 2.02
CA ALA A 28 -3.75 -21.16 2.71
C ALA A 28 -3.61 -20.81 4.21
N MET A 29 -3.79 -19.53 4.57
CA MET A 29 -3.77 -19.11 5.98
C MET A 29 -5.00 -19.61 6.74
N ARG A 30 -6.17 -19.60 6.08
CA ARG A 30 -7.43 -20.12 6.62
C ARG A 30 -7.32 -21.62 6.87
N GLU A 31 -6.89 -22.38 5.87
CA GLU A 31 -6.69 -23.83 5.97
C GLU A 31 -5.74 -24.23 7.12
N LYS A 32 -4.64 -23.48 7.32
CA LYS A 32 -3.66 -23.76 8.38
C LYS A 32 -4.11 -23.38 9.79
N ARG A 33 -5.12 -22.53 9.95
CA ARG A 33 -5.53 -21.96 11.24
C ARG A 33 -6.93 -22.39 11.68
N GLU A 34 -7.60 -23.23 10.89
CA GLU A 34 -8.78 -23.99 11.29
C GLU A 34 -8.45 -24.98 12.44
N PRO A 35 -9.37 -25.18 13.40
CA PRO A 35 -10.58 -24.40 13.66
C PRO A 35 -10.27 -23.06 14.37
N GLY A 36 -11.20 -22.09 14.25
CA GLY A 36 -11.12 -20.81 14.96
C GLY A 36 -10.33 -19.71 14.23
N PHE A 37 -10.28 -19.77 12.89
CA PHE A 37 -9.60 -18.77 12.06
C PHE A 37 -10.04 -17.33 12.37
N TRP A 38 -11.33 -17.08 12.57
CA TRP A 38 -11.88 -15.74 12.85
C TRP A 38 -11.23 -15.07 14.08
N TRP A 39 -11.21 -15.75 15.22
CA TRP A 39 -10.63 -15.22 16.46
C TRP A 39 -9.11 -15.10 16.40
N LYS A 40 -8.44 -16.08 15.80
CA LYS A 40 -6.98 -16.06 15.62
C LYS A 40 -6.54 -14.95 14.65
N SER A 41 -7.32 -14.71 13.59
CA SER A 41 -7.07 -13.64 12.62
C SER A 41 -7.28 -12.26 13.25
N LEU A 42 -8.32 -12.10 14.07
CA LEU A 42 -8.57 -10.87 14.81
C LEU A 42 -7.37 -10.48 15.69
N GLY A 43 -6.82 -11.42 16.46
CA GLY A 43 -5.67 -11.15 17.34
C GLY A 43 -4.34 -11.00 16.60
N VAL A 44 -4.03 -11.89 15.64
CA VAL A 44 -2.69 -11.95 15.05
C VAL A 44 -2.53 -11.06 13.82
N VAL A 45 -3.59 -10.89 13.03
CA VAL A 45 -3.53 -10.08 11.80
C VAL A 45 -4.02 -8.67 12.11
N PHE A 46 -5.27 -8.54 12.55
CA PHE A 46 -5.90 -7.21 12.67
C PHE A 46 -5.39 -6.40 13.85
N LEU A 47 -5.33 -6.98 15.05
CA LEU A 47 -4.86 -6.26 16.24
C LEU A 47 -3.38 -5.88 16.13
N LEU A 48 -2.53 -6.80 15.64
CA LEU A 48 -1.12 -6.50 15.37
C LEU A 48 -0.97 -5.36 14.36
N GLN A 49 -1.70 -5.41 13.25
CA GLN A 49 -1.69 -4.33 12.25
C GLN A 49 -2.20 -3.01 12.82
N ALA A 50 -3.24 -3.04 13.66
CA ALA A 50 -3.78 -1.85 14.30
C ALA A 50 -2.77 -1.19 15.26
N VAL A 51 -2.06 -2.00 16.07
CA VAL A 51 -1.01 -1.50 16.98
C VAL A 51 0.15 -0.89 16.19
N ILE A 52 0.61 -1.55 15.12
CA ILE A 52 1.67 -1.02 14.26
C ILE A 52 1.23 0.30 13.62
N ALA A 53 0.02 0.34 13.04
CA ALA A 53 -0.52 1.55 12.43
C ALA A 53 -0.64 2.70 13.44
N TRP A 54 -1.07 2.40 14.67
CA TRP A 54 -1.15 3.38 15.74
C TRP A 54 0.23 3.99 16.06
N ILE A 55 1.25 3.16 16.26
CA ILE A 55 2.63 3.61 16.52
C ILE A 55 3.16 4.46 15.36
N VAL A 56 3.00 3.99 14.12
CA VAL A 56 3.46 4.69 12.91
C VAL A 56 2.74 6.04 12.74
N SER A 57 1.49 6.16 13.23
CA SER A 57 0.72 7.41 13.14
C SER A 57 1.05 8.45 14.23
N LEU A 58 1.79 8.11 15.29
CA LEU A 58 2.08 9.03 16.39
C LEU A 58 2.70 10.38 15.94
N PRO A 59 3.65 10.43 14.97
CA PRO A 59 4.20 11.69 14.49
C PRO A 59 3.15 12.62 13.85
N VAL A 60 2.08 12.05 13.27
CA VAL A 60 0.99 12.83 12.67
C VAL A 60 0.26 13.64 13.74
N LEU A 61 0.06 13.07 14.94
CA LEU A 61 -0.58 13.77 16.06
C LEU A 61 0.26 14.98 16.50
N GLY A 62 1.58 14.82 16.56
CA GLY A 62 2.52 15.91 16.87
C GLY A 62 2.48 17.03 15.83
N GLY A 63 2.34 16.68 14.55
CA GLY A 63 2.21 17.66 13.46
C GLY A 63 0.87 18.41 13.49
N VAL A 64 -0.25 17.70 13.69
CA VAL A 64 -1.60 18.30 13.67
C VAL A 64 -1.83 19.25 14.85
N GLY A 65 -1.27 18.95 16.02
CA GLY A 65 -1.39 19.79 17.21
C GLY A 65 -0.41 20.96 17.27
N SER A 66 0.51 21.08 16.31
CA SER A 66 1.55 22.11 16.32
C SER A 66 1.01 23.47 15.88
N THR A 67 1.36 24.51 16.63
CA THR A 67 1.12 25.92 16.26
C THR A 67 2.37 26.59 15.66
N THR A 68 3.45 25.83 15.48
CA THR A 68 4.68 26.35 14.87
C THR A 68 4.44 26.66 13.40
N ALA A 69 4.95 27.79 12.93
CA ALA A 69 4.91 28.15 11.52
C ALA A 69 5.66 27.11 10.67
N LEU A 70 5.17 26.89 9.45
CA LEU A 70 5.82 25.98 8.49
C LEU A 70 7.24 26.49 8.20
N SER A 71 8.18 25.58 8.30
CA SER A 71 9.59 25.78 8.04
C SER A 71 9.99 25.25 6.65
N TRP A 72 11.22 25.53 6.24
CA TRP A 72 11.78 24.96 5.01
C TRP A 72 11.88 23.42 5.07
N LEU A 73 11.97 22.82 6.27
CA LEU A 73 11.96 21.37 6.46
C LEU A 73 10.61 20.77 6.07
N ASP A 74 9.50 21.45 6.37
CA ASP A 74 8.16 21.01 5.96
C ASP A 74 8.02 21.01 4.44
N GLY A 75 8.61 22.02 3.77
CA GLY A 75 8.72 22.08 2.31
C GLY A 75 9.52 20.91 1.73
N LEU A 76 10.68 20.60 2.32
CA LEU A 76 11.49 19.46 1.91
C LEU A 76 10.74 18.13 2.11
N GLY A 77 10.05 17.97 3.24
CA GLY A 77 9.21 16.81 3.53
C GLY A 77 8.07 16.65 2.51
N ALA A 78 7.43 17.76 2.12
CA ALA A 78 6.39 17.74 1.09
C ALA A 78 6.95 17.34 -0.29
N ILE A 79 8.14 17.81 -0.67
CA ILE A 79 8.79 17.41 -1.93
C ILE A 79 9.13 15.92 -1.91
N LEU A 80 9.74 15.43 -0.83
CA LEU A 80 10.05 14.00 -0.68
C LEU A 80 8.78 13.15 -0.75
N TRP A 81 7.70 13.59 -0.10
CA TRP A 81 6.41 12.92 -0.18
C TRP A 81 5.84 12.92 -1.61
N LEU A 82 5.91 14.04 -2.34
CA LEU A 82 5.45 14.12 -3.72
C LEU A 82 6.21 13.19 -4.66
N LEU A 83 7.54 13.12 -4.49
CA LEU A 83 8.38 12.20 -5.27
C LEU A 83 8.03 10.75 -4.99
N GLY A 84 7.90 10.36 -3.71
CA GLY A 84 7.48 9.01 -3.33
C GLY A 84 6.09 8.66 -3.85
N PHE A 85 5.11 9.55 -3.64
CA PHE A 85 3.74 9.38 -4.12
C PHE A 85 3.68 9.24 -5.65
N GLY A 86 4.45 10.06 -6.38
CA GLY A 86 4.53 10.00 -7.83
C GLY A 86 5.17 8.70 -8.33
N PHE A 87 6.26 8.27 -7.69
CA PHE A 87 6.96 7.04 -8.02
C PHE A 87 6.05 5.81 -7.83
N GLU A 88 5.40 5.69 -6.67
CA GLU A 88 4.40 4.66 -6.37
C GLU A 88 3.24 4.70 -7.38
N SER A 89 2.74 5.91 -7.67
CA SER A 89 1.67 6.14 -8.65
C SER A 89 1.97 5.63 -10.04
N VAL A 90 3.16 5.93 -10.53
CA VAL A 90 3.61 5.49 -11.85
C VAL A 90 3.88 3.99 -11.86
N ALA A 91 4.49 3.43 -10.81
CA ALA A 91 4.81 2.01 -10.70
C ALA A 91 3.54 1.14 -10.73
N ASP A 92 2.51 1.50 -9.96
CA ASP A 92 1.24 0.78 -9.93
C ASP A 92 0.46 0.92 -11.24
N PHE A 93 0.50 2.09 -11.88
CA PHE A 93 -0.14 2.27 -13.19
C PHE A 93 0.53 1.41 -14.26
N GLN A 94 1.87 1.40 -14.28
CA GLN A 94 2.66 0.56 -15.18
C GLN A 94 2.34 -0.92 -14.98
N LEU A 95 2.27 -1.37 -13.72
CA LEU A 95 1.92 -2.75 -13.40
C LEU A 95 0.48 -3.07 -13.80
N GLY A 96 -0.49 -2.20 -13.48
CA GLY A 96 -1.90 -2.40 -13.85
C GLY A 96 -2.08 -2.52 -15.36
N ARG A 97 -1.42 -1.67 -16.14
CA ARG A 97 -1.44 -1.74 -17.62
C ARG A 97 -0.75 -2.99 -18.14
N PHE A 98 0.33 -3.45 -17.52
CA PHE A 98 1.00 -4.70 -17.88
C PHE A 98 0.10 -5.91 -17.61
N LEU A 99 -0.52 -5.95 -16.43
CA LEU A 99 -1.41 -7.02 -16.03
C LEU A 99 -2.68 -7.07 -16.91
N GLY A 100 -3.16 -5.95 -17.44
CA GLY A 100 -4.32 -5.93 -18.36
C GLY A 100 -4.04 -6.42 -19.79
N GLN A 101 -2.79 -6.75 -20.15
CA GLN A 101 -2.46 -7.18 -21.52
C GLN A 101 -2.84 -8.65 -21.77
N PRO A 102 -3.61 -8.95 -22.84
CA PRO A 102 -4.07 -10.31 -23.14
C PRO A 102 -2.94 -11.28 -23.50
N ASP A 103 -1.81 -10.76 -23.99
CA ASP A 103 -0.65 -11.56 -24.43
C ASP A 103 0.49 -11.62 -23.39
N ARG A 104 0.19 -11.34 -22.12
CA ARG A 104 1.21 -11.26 -21.06
C ARG A 104 1.82 -12.61 -20.68
N GLY A 105 1.14 -13.73 -20.95
CA GLY A 105 1.62 -15.09 -20.65
C GLY A 105 2.35 -15.21 -19.31
N ALA A 106 3.58 -15.73 -19.35
CA ALA A 106 4.52 -15.80 -18.21
C ALA A 106 5.54 -14.63 -18.18
N ALA A 107 5.28 -13.56 -18.92
CA ALA A 107 6.18 -12.42 -19.01
C ALA A 107 6.24 -11.66 -17.68
N VAL A 108 7.40 -11.07 -17.40
CA VAL A 108 7.65 -10.24 -16.21
C VAL A 108 7.68 -8.78 -16.65
N MET A 109 7.11 -7.89 -15.83
CA MET A 109 7.20 -6.46 -16.07
C MET A 109 8.63 -5.98 -15.81
N ASP A 110 9.36 -5.64 -16.88
CA ASP A 110 10.77 -5.21 -16.85
C ASP A 110 10.98 -3.79 -17.42
N ARG A 111 9.90 -3.04 -17.63
CA ARG A 111 9.90 -1.71 -18.27
C ARG A 111 9.58 -0.61 -17.26
N GLY A 112 10.00 0.61 -17.58
CA GLY A 112 9.73 1.78 -16.73
C GLY A 112 10.43 1.66 -15.37
N LEU A 113 9.69 1.88 -14.29
CA LEU A 113 10.25 1.83 -12.92
C LEU A 113 10.62 0.41 -12.49
N TRP A 114 9.94 -0.60 -13.04
CA TRP A 114 10.18 -2.02 -12.76
C TRP A 114 11.50 -2.54 -13.31
N ARG A 115 12.16 -1.79 -14.21
CA ARG A 115 13.53 -2.08 -14.64
C ARG A 115 14.56 -1.85 -13.52
N TYR A 116 14.29 -0.90 -12.64
CA TYR A 116 15.25 -0.45 -11.62
C TYR A 116 15.05 -1.14 -10.26
N SER A 117 13.82 -1.56 -9.95
CA SER A 117 13.48 -2.29 -8.74
C SER A 117 12.46 -3.39 -9.04
N ARG A 118 12.57 -4.51 -8.32
CA ARG A 118 11.58 -5.60 -8.35
C ARG A 118 10.26 -5.21 -7.65
N HIS A 119 10.31 -4.20 -6.78
CA HIS A 119 9.16 -3.64 -6.08
C HIS A 119 9.34 -2.11 -6.02
N PRO A 120 9.02 -1.40 -7.12
CA PRO A 120 9.10 0.06 -7.17
C PRO A 120 7.87 0.74 -6.56
N ASN A 121 6.79 0.01 -6.30
CA ASN A 121 5.60 0.49 -5.59
C ASN A 121 5.70 0.30 -4.07
#